data_AF-A0A6C0IIN7-F1
#
_entry.id   AF-A0A6C0IIN7-F1
#
_cell.length_a   1.000
_cell.length_b   1.000
_cell.length_c   1.000
_cell.angle_alpha   90.00
_cell.angle_beta   90.00
_cell.angle_gamma   90.00
#
_symmetry.space_group_name_H-M   'P 1'
#
loop_
_entity.id
_entity.type
_entity.pdbx_description
1 polymer ?
#
loop_
_entity_poly.entity_id
_entity_poly.type
_entity_poly.pdbx_seq_one_letter_code
_entity_poly.pdbx_strand_id
1 'polypeptide(L)' 'MNPMDVKHCCEKHQIHSTNAISPCRGICSMCKKKRVHGYENPDHVSNPFGYLYLIPSICLDCSTKTKQCMWCPDT' A
#
# COMPACT_ATOMS: atom_id res chain seq x y z
N MET A 1 -10.16 5.42 -4.43
CA MET A 1 -9.76 5.84 -3.08
C MET A 1 -8.29 6.22 -3.14
N ASN A 2 -7.90 7.38 -2.62
CA ASN A 2 -6.49 7.75 -2.55
C ASN A 2 -5.78 6.82 -1.53
N PRO A 3 -4.65 6.19 -1.87
CA PRO A 3 -3.86 5.37 -0.95
C PRO A 3 -3.46 6.08 0.35
N MET A 4 -3.43 7.41 0.33
CA MET A 4 -3.04 8.25 1.45
C MET A 4 -4.21 8.63 2.38
N ASP A 5 -5.47 8.46 1.94
CA ASP A 5 -6.68 8.74 2.74
C ASP A 5 -7.04 7.62 3.73
N VAL A 6 -6.10 6.71 4.01
CA VAL A 6 -6.35 5.56 4.90
C VAL A 6 -6.24 6.02 6.35
N LYS A 7 -7.26 5.69 7.16
CA LYS A 7 -7.50 6.16 8.55
C LYS A 7 -6.32 6.03 9.51
N HIS A 8 -5.36 5.15 9.23
CA HIS A 8 -4.19 4.88 10.08
C HIS A 8 -2.87 5.21 9.39
N CYS A 9 -2.87 6.00 8.30
CA CYS A 9 -1.66 6.40 7.61
C CYS A 9 -0.84 7.39 8.47
N CYS A 10 0.45 7.10 8.68
CA CYS A 10 1.34 7.98 9.44
C CYS A 10 1.81 9.17 8.59
N GLU A 11 2.23 10.25 9.23
CA GLU A 11 2.67 11.50 8.56
C GLU A 11 3.73 11.26 7.48
N LYS A 12 4.68 10.34 7.72
CA LYS A 12 5.72 9.97 6.73
C LYS A 12 5.13 9.47 5.41
N HIS A 13 4.04 8.68 5.48
CA HIS A 13 3.38 8.07 4.33
C HIS A 13 2.13 8.84 3.87
N GLN A 14 1.82 9.98 4.50
CA GLN A 14 0.89 10.97 3.96
C GLN A 14 1.56 11.88 2.92
N ILE A 15 2.90 11.95 2.93
CA ILE A 15 3.69 12.90 2.12
C ILE A 15 4.46 12.21 0.99
N HIS A 16 4.90 10.96 1.18
CA HIS A 16 5.72 10.23 0.22
C HIS A 16 5.02 9.00 -0.35
N SER A 17 5.11 8.83 -1.68
CA SER A 17 4.64 7.63 -2.37
C SER A 17 5.55 6.44 -2.05
N THR A 18 4.92 5.29 -1.92
CA THR A 18 5.59 4.01 -1.68
C THR A 18 6.08 3.41 -3.00
N ASN A 19 6.96 2.42 -2.92
CA ASN A 19 7.47 1.74 -4.11
C ASN A 19 6.34 1.04 -4.86
N ALA A 20 6.21 1.31 -6.16
CA ALA A 20 5.25 0.62 -7.02
C ALA A 20 5.66 -0.84 -7.22
N ILE A 21 4.70 -1.77 -7.08
CA ILE A 21 4.94 -3.20 -7.31
C ILE A 21 3.81 -3.80 -8.14
N SER A 22 4.07 -4.94 -8.78
CA SER A 22 3.02 -5.68 -9.48
C SER A 22 1.89 -6.10 -8.52
N PRO A 23 0.59 -5.91 -8.87
CA PRO A 23 -0.57 -6.36 -8.10
C PRO A 23 -0.48 -7.81 -7.62
N CYS A 24 0.11 -8.66 -8.47
CA CYS A 24 0.25 -10.09 -8.21
C CYS A 24 1.28 -10.41 -7.12
N ARG A 25 2.16 -9.46 -6.77
CA ARG A 25 3.23 -9.63 -5.78
C ARG A 25 2.88 -9.09 -4.39
N GLY A 26 1.71 -8.47 -4.23
CA GLY A 26 1.27 -7.95 -2.93
C GLY A 26 1.03 -9.04 -1.90
N ILE A 27 1.76 -8.99 -0.78
CA ILE A 27 1.59 -9.92 0.35
C ILE A 27 1.62 -9.11 1.64
N CYS A 28 0.63 -9.31 2.50
CA CYS A 28 0.58 -8.67 3.82
C CYS A 28 1.68 -9.27 4.71
N SER A 29 2.57 -8.45 5.25
CA SER A 29 3.63 -8.91 6.15
C SER A 29 3.09 -9.51 7.45
N MET A 30 1.93 -9.04 7.93
CA MET A 30 1.29 -9.55 9.14
C MET A 30 0.51 -10.86 8.94
N CYS A 31 -0.55 -10.84 8.11
CA CYS A 31 -1.45 -11.99 7.96
C CYS A 31 -1.08 -12.92 6.80
N LYS A 32 -0.02 -12.60 6.05
CA LYS A 32 0.46 -13.35 4.87
C LYS A 32 -0.57 -13.52 3.75
N LYS A 33 -1.69 -12.78 3.80
CA LYS A 33 -2.70 -12.73 2.74
C LYS A 33 -2.04 -12.26 1.44
N LYS A 34 -2.12 -13.09 0.41
CA LYS A 34 -1.66 -12.77 -0.95
C LYS A 34 -2.66 -11.86 -1.64
N ARG A 35 -2.19 -11.17 -2.69
CA ARG A 35 -2.98 -10.21 -3.48
C ARG A 35 -3.60 -9.13 -2.60
N VAL A 36 -2.77 -8.54 -1.73
CA VAL A 36 -3.19 -7.35 -0.98
C VAL A 36 -3.64 -6.30 -1.99
N HIS A 37 -4.79 -5.68 -1.71
CA HIS A 37 -5.33 -4.65 -2.58
C HIS A 37 -4.30 -3.51 -2.70
N GLY A 38 -3.85 -3.29 -3.94
CA GLY A 38 -3.02 -2.16 -4.29
C GLY A 38 -3.88 -0.95 -4.63
N TYR A 39 -3.27 0.21 -4.61
CA TYR A 39 -3.89 1.47 -4.98
C TYR A 39 -3.26 1.99 -6.25
N GLU A 40 -4.02 2.70 -7.07
CA GLU A 40 -3.49 3.37 -8.24
C GLU A 40 -2.45 4.42 -7.82
N ASN A 41 -1.31 4.45 -8.52
CA ASN A 41 -0.25 5.41 -8.28
C ASN A 41 -0.63 6.75 -8.94
N PRO A 42 -0.97 7.80 -8.18
CA PRO A 42 -1.40 9.09 -8.73
C PRO A 42 -0.28 9.78 -9.52
N ASP A 43 0.99 9.49 -9.24
CA ASP A 43 2.15 10.12 -9.90
C ASP A 43 2.46 9.48 -11.28
N HIS A 44 1.82 8.37 -11.61
CA HIS A 44 2.09 7.63 -12.84
C HIS A 44 0.80 7.31 -13.59
N VAL A 45 0.27 8.27 -14.35
CA VAL A 45 -0.89 8.09 -15.25
C VAL A 45 -0.52 7.36 -16.56
N SER A 46 0.77 7.33 -16.93
CA SER A 46 1.20 7.01 -18.31
C SER A 46 2.41 6.07 -18.42
N ASN A 47 2.57 5.06 -17.56
CA ASN A 47 3.67 4.10 -17.72
C ASN A 47 3.32 2.97 -18.71
N PRO A 48 4.03 2.82 -19.84
CA PRO A 48 3.78 1.74 -20.81
C PRO A 48 4.12 0.32 -20.28
N PHE A 49 4.82 0.19 -19.14
CA PHE A 49 5.20 -1.10 -18.54
C PHE A 49 4.26 -1.58 -17.42
N GLY A 50 3.14 -0.88 -17.17
CA GLY A 50 1.94 -1.44 -16.55
C GLY A 50 1.91 -1.65 -15.03
N TYR A 51 3.00 -1.44 -14.29
CA TYR A 51 2.96 -1.54 -12.82
C TYR A 51 2.57 -0.22 -12.18
N LEU A 52 1.26 0.09 -12.28
CA LEU A 52 0.64 1.33 -11.81
C LEU A 52 0.18 1.26 -10.35
N TYR A 53 0.50 0.19 -9.62
CA TYR A 53 -0.09 -0.06 -8.31
C TYR A 53 0.92 0.10 -7.17
N LEU A 54 0.54 0.89 -6.18
CA LEU A 54 1.18 1.00 -4.87
C LEU A 54 0.58 -0.07 -3.96
N ILE A 55 1.41 -0.94 -3.38
CA ILE A 55 0.91 -2.01 -2.50
C ILE A 55 1.46 -1.82 -1.09
N PRO A 56 0.58 -1.78 -0.06
CA PRO A 56 1.01 -1.59 1.32
C PRO A 56 1.70 -2.83 1.88
N SER A 57 2.56 -2.62 2.89
CA SER A 57 3.24 -3.71 3.60
C SER A 57 2.25 -4.60 4.35
N ILE A 58 1.24 -3.98 4.99
CA ILE A 58 0.15 -4.70 5.66
C ILE A 58 -1.18 -4.39 4.98
N CYS A 59 -2.11 -5.35 4.98
CA CYS A 59 -3.43 -5.12 4.40
C CYS A 59 -4.29 -4.17 5.25
N LEU A 60 -5.34 -3.61 4.64
CA LEU A 60 -6.28 -2.70 5.31
C LEU A 60 -6.90 -3.31 6.57
N ASP A 61 -7.22 -4.61 6.53
CA ASP A 61 -7.78 -5.32 7.68
C ASP A 61 -6.79 -5.36 8.87
N CYS A 62 -5.51 -5.67 8.58
CA CYS A 62 -4.46 -5.70 9.60
C CYS A 62 -4.21 -4.30 10.17
N SER A 63 -4.07 -3.31 9.29
CA SER A 63 -3.92 -1.90 9.67
C SER A 63 -5.05 -1.41 10.57
N THR A 64 -6.30 -1.76 10.25
CA THR A 64 -7.48 -1.36 11.04
C THR A 64 -7.52 -2.07 12.41
N LYS A 65 -7.15 -3.36 12.45
CA LYS A 65 -7.13 -4.14 13.70
C LYS A 65 -6.02 -3.70 14.65
N THR A 66 -4.82 -3.43 14.13
CA THR A 66 -3.66 -3.03 14.95
C THR A 66 -3.51 -1.52 15.12
N LYS A 67 -4.30 -0.73 14.39
CA LYS A 67 -4.17 0.74 14.31
C LYS A 67 -2.78 1.17 13.83
N GLN A 68 -2.13 0.36 13.00
CA GLN A 68 -0.82 0.65 12.43
C GLN A 68 -0.93 1.17 11.00
N CYS A 69 0.05 1.97 10.59
CA CYS A 69 0.14 2.44 9.22
C CYS A 69 0.38 1.28 8.26
N MET A 70 -0.44 1.24 7.20
CA MET A 70 -0.38 0.13 6.25
C MET A 70 0.93 0.05 5.44
N TRP A 71 1.60 1.19 5.32
CA TRP A 71 2.81 1.38 4.54
C TRP A 71 4.09 1.20 5.35
N CYS A 72 4.01 1.19 6.69
CA CYS A 72 5.17 0.94 7.52
C CYS A 72 5.57 -0.55 7.42
N PRO A 73 6.84 -0.87 7.14
CA PRO A 73 7.34 -2.23 7.25
C PRO A 73 7.28 -2.69 8.71
N ASP A 74 6.98 -3.97 8.93
CA ASP A 74 7.16 -4.62 10.24
C ASP A 74 8.68 -4.68 10.52
N THR A 75 9.20 -3.72 11.30
CA THR A 75 10.56 -3.77 11.88
C THR A 75 10.54 -4.51 13.22
#